data_AF-A0A354M646-F1
#
_entry.id   AF-A0A354M646-F1
#
_cell.length_a   1.000
_cell.length_b   1.000
_cell.length_c   1.000
_cell.angle_alpha   90.00
_cell.angle_beta   90.00
_cell.angle_gamma   90.00
#
_symmetry.space_group_name_H-M   'P 1'
#
loop_
_entity.id
_entity.type
_entity.pdbx_description
1 polymer ?
#
loop_
_entity_poly.entity_id
_entity_poly.type
_entity_poly.pdbx_seq_one_letter_code
_entity_poly.pdbx_strand_id
1 'polypeptide(L)'
;MIKLYILSPTTPVQTTVYQITLLESYKKKFSYVGETGCGIPQITITGNKEDWIWIFDHLSDLDKLGLTWWGKELRPIIKEFINVFDDKINVSFWDSIYKDAAEYGAFYISGWIIKFFPYLPTTGEDFLGYTSEGKGKYELVYRLNPYLHGNDYKLSTLGTESFPSGLSQIDIKWINYFNRTTKKMEAYSGFFGVKQSQDKTLEPFISWLVCKKDTSKVKMDVSDVLSLSPKHHNDPQLWSPRICNEYTDSAIYDIKKFKSQQASLLFIRNELNRNKEKYQQLNNIDLSGDTLRFLITCDGSVAQIKLKGRNTENKKLIDFFERELTILPESWIPALAHPDKVLDYFDFSEEELKLKVKANSELEIVF
;
A
#
# COMPACT_ATOMS: atom_id res chain seq x y z
N MET A 1 30.56 13.57 -54.71
CA MET A 1 29.21 14.19 -54.60
C MET A 1 28.93 14.37 -53.11
N ILE A 2 29.09 15.59 -52.58
CA ILE A 2 28.84 15.87 -51.15
C ILE A 2 27.36 16.21 -51.02
N LYS A 3 26.57 15.33 -50.37
CA LYS A 3 25.18 15.64 -50.01
C LYS A 3 25.19 16.48 -48.73
N LEU A 4 24.99 17.78 -48.87
CA LEU A 4 24.71 18.69 -47.75
C LEU A 4 23.22 18.57 -47.40
N TYR A 5 22.92 17.92 -46.28
CA TYR A 5 21.58 17.93 -45.66
C TYR A 5 21.37 19.25 -44.94
N ILE A 6 21.11 20.32 -45.70
CA ILE A 6 20.77 21.63 -45.14
C ILE A 6 19.25 21.78 -45.21
N LEU A 7 18.62 21.79 -44.03
CA LEU A 7 17.30 22.35 -43.73
C LEU A 7 16.07 21.74 -44.46
N SER A 8 15.76 20.48 -44.19
CA SER A 8 14.40 19.94 -44.34
C SER A 8 14.07 19.05 -43.13
N PRO A 9 13.10 19.39 -42.26
CA PRO A 9 12.77 18.58 -41.10
C PRO A 9 11.87 17.43 -41.57
N THR A 10 12.47 16.30 -41.95
CA THR A 10 11.66 15.18 -42.49
C THR A 10 11.85 13.87 -41.75
N THR A 11 12.52 13.88 -40.59
CA THR A 11 12.48 12.76 -39.65
C THR A 11 12.43 13.26 -38.20
N PRO A 12 11.85 12.48 -37.27
CA PRO A 12 11.94 12.76 -35.83
C PRO A 12 13.39 12.96 -35.38
N VAL A 13 14.33 12.17 -35.92
CA VAL A 13 15.77 12.26 -35.60
C VAL A 13 16.35 13.62 -35.96
N GLN A 14 16.12 14.11 -37.17
CA GLN A 14 16.63 15.43 -37.59
C GLN A 14 16.03 16.58 -36.77
N THR A 15 14.76 16.45 -36.38
CA THR A 15 14.07 17.42 -35.51
C THR A 15 14.71 17.47 -34.13
N THR A 16 14.95 16.30 -33.52
CA THR A 16 15.63 16.20 -32.23
C THR A 16 17.05 16.73 -32.28
N VAL A 17 17.83 16.42 -33.33
CA VAL A 17 19.19 16.97 -33.51
C VAL A 17 19.17 18.49 -33.55
N TYR A 18 18.28 19.10 -34.34
CA TYR A 18 18.14 20.55 -34.40
C TYR A 18 17.77 21.17 -33.04
N GLN A 19 16.81 20.57 -32.33
CA GLN A 19 16.41 21.01 -30.99
C GLN A 19 17.57 20.95 -29.99
N ILE A 20 18.35 19.87 -29.98
CA ILE A 20 19.52 19.72 -29.11
C ILE A 20 20.59 20.78 -29.46
N THR A 21 20.87 21.00 -30.74
CA THR A 21 21.83 22.03 -31.18
C THR A 21 21.38 23.43 -30.76
N LEU A 22 20.08 23.73 -30.80
CA LEU A 22 19.56 25.00 -30.30
C LEU A 22 19.78 25.12 -28.78
N LEU A 23 19.45 24.09 -28.00
CA LEU A 23 19.68 24.07 -26.55
C LEU A 23 21.17 24.22 -26.19
N GLU A 24 22.09 23.73 -27.01
CA GLU A 24 23.53 23.93 -26.80
C GLU A 24 23.89 25.42 -26.66
N SER A 25 23.28 26.30 -27.47
CA SER A 25 23.58 27.74 -27.45
C SER A 25 23.20 28.42 -26.13
N TYR A 26 22.26 27.84 -25.37
CA TYR A 26 21.74 28.36 -24.10
C TYR A 26 22.36 27.69 -22.85
N LYS A 27 23.22 26.67 -23.03
CA LYS A 27 23.78 25.86 -21.93
C LYS A 27 24.61 26.63 -20.89
N LYS A 28 25.08 27.83 -21.22
CA LYS A 28 25.82 28.70 -20.27
C LYS A 28 24.91 29.40 -19.26
N LYS A 29 23.62 29.55 -19.57
CA LYS A 29 22.64 30.24 -18.71
C LYS A 29 21.59 29.29 -18.12
N PHE A 30 21.40 28.12 -18.72
CA PHE A 30 20.40 27.16 -18.31
C PHE A 30 21.02 25.79 -18.08
N SER A 31 20.53 25.09 -17.05
CA SER A 31 20.77 23.68 -16.83
C SER A 31 19.62 22.88 -17.45
N TYR A 32 19.95 21.81 -18.18
CA TYR A 32 18.95 20.90 -18.73
C TYR A 32 18.89 19.65 -17.85
N VAL A 33 17.73 19.40 -17.26
CA VAL A 33 17.49 18.26 -16.38
C VAL A 33 16.52 17.32 -17.08
N GLY A 34 16.91 16.06 -17.22
CA GLY A 34 16.02 14.98 -17.64
C GLY A 34 15.58 14.21 -16.41
N GLU A 35 14.28 14.16 -16.17
CA GLU A 35 13.69 13.46 -15.03
C GLU A 35 12.94 12.22 -15.52
N THR A 36 13.08 11.12 -14.79
CA THR A 36 12.34 9.88 -15.05
C THR A 36 11.55 9.52 -13.80
N GLY A 37 10.22 9.43 -13.96
CA GLY A 37 9.30 9.00 -12.92
C GLY A 37 8.57 7.73 -13.35
N CYS A 38 8.33 6.83 -12.39
CA CYS A 38 7.45 5.70 -12.48
C CYS A 38 6.02 6.20 -12.22
N GLY A 39 5.09 5.77 -13.06
CA GLY A 39 3.67 6.06 -12.91
C GLY A 39 2.87 5.05 -13.71
N ILE A 40 1.56 4.98 -13.42
CA ILE A 40 0.62 4.15 -14.17
C ILE A 40 -0.12 5.09 -15.12
N PRO A 41 0.28 5.20 -16.39
CA PRO A 41 -0.27 6.20 -17.30
C PRO A 41 -1.72 5.88 -17.72
N GLN A 42 -2.09 4.61 -17.68
CA GLN A 42 -3.41 4.13 -18.06
C GLN A 42 -3.70 2.82 -17.34
N ILE A 43 -4.96 2.65 -16.93
CA ILE A 43 -5.50 1.40 -16.40
C ILE A 43 -6.62 0.96 -17.32
N THR A 44 -6.59 -0.31 -17.72
CA THR A 44 -7.67 -0.93 -18.49
C THR A 44 -8.36 -1.95 -17.61
N ILE A 45 -9.66 -1.77 -17.40
CA ILE A 45 -10.50 -2.76 -16.71
C ILE A 45 -11.00 -3.76 -17.75
N THR A 46 -10.70 -5.04 -17.53
CA THR A 46 -11.18 -6.14 -18.38
C THR A 46 -12.46 -6.76 -17.82
N GLY A 47 -13.13 -7.58 -18.62
CA GLY A 47 -14.47 -8.12 -18.31
C GLY A 47 -15.59 -7.15 -18.68
N ASN A 48 -16.83 -7.51 -18.33
CA ASN A 48 -18.00 -6.66 -18.48
C ASN A 48 -18.51 -6.18 -17.11
N LYS A 49 -19.49 -5.28 -17.11
CA LYS A 49 -20.04 -4.71 -15.87
C LYS A 49 -20.69 -5.79 -14.99
N GLU A 50 -21.37 -6.75 -15.61
CA GLU A 50 -22.07 -7.84 -14.94
C GLU A 50 -21.10 -8.74 -14.15
N ASP A 51 -19.90 -8.96 -14.66
CA ASP A 51 -18.84 -9.72 -13.98
C ASP A 51 -18.45 -9.04 -12.66
N TRP A 52 -18.28 -7.71 -12.67
CA TRP A 52 -17.91 -6.94 -11.48
C TRP A 52 -19.06 -6.81 -10.47
N ILE A 53 -20.30 -6.70 -10.94
CA ILE A 53 -21.49 -6.78 -10.08
C ILE A 53 -21.56 -8.16 -9.43
N TRP A 54 -21.35 -9.23 -10.20
CA TRP A 54 -21.34 -10.59 -9.67
C TRP A 54 -20.27 -10.75 -8.58
N ILE A 55 -19.05 -10.26 -8.79
CA ILE A 55 -18.00 -10.28 -7.75
C ILE A 55 -18.46 -9.52 -6.49
N PHE A 56 -19.01 -8.31 -6.66
CA PHE A 56 -19.47 -7.49 -5.54
C PHE A 56 -20.55 -8.17 -4.70
N ASP A 57 -21.52 -8.81 -5.35
CA ASP A 57 -22.61 -9.53 -4.69
C ASP A 57 -22.10 -10.77 -3.95
N HIS A 58 -21.10 -11.46 -4.51
CA HIS A 58 -20.50 -12.65 -3.89
C HIS A 58 -19.49 -12.32 -2.79
N LEU A 59 -19.15 -11.05 -2.55
CA LEU A 59 -18.33 -10.67 -1.38
C LEU A 59 -18.99 -11.06 -0.05
N SER A 60 -20.32 -11.22 0.02
CA SER A 60 -20.97 -11.76 1.24
C SER A 60 -20.73 -13.25 1.45
N ASP A 61 -20.31 -14.00 0.44
CA ASP A 61 -19.99 -15.42 0.64
C ASP A 61 -18.74 -15.61 1.51
N LEU A 62 -17.90 -14.59 1.62
CA LEU A 62 -16.80 -14.54 2.58
C LEU A 62 -17.29 -14.66 4.03
N ASP A 63 -18.52 -14.26 4.32
CA ASP A 63 -19.12 -14.41 5.67
C ASP A 63 -19.22 -15.89 6.06
N LYS A 64 -19.49 -16.78 5.09
CA LYS A 64 -19.55 -18.24 5.31
C LYS A 64 -18.20 -18.82 5.73
N LEU A 65 -17.10 -18.12 5.42
CA LEU A 65 -15.74 -18.49 5.76
C LEU A 65 -15.22 -17.73 7.00
N GLY A 66 -16.05 -16.92 7.66
CA GLY A 66 -15.62 -16.07 8.77
C GLY A 66 -14.75 -14.88 8.32
N LEU A 67 -14.80 -14.51 7.05
CA LEU A 67 -14.00 -13.45 6.42
C LEU A 67 -14.81 -12.17 6.15
N THR A 68 -15.87 -11.94 6.92
CA THR A 68 -16.73 -10.74 6.82
C THR A 68 -15.95 -9.44 6.88
N TRP A 69 -14.95 -9.38 7.74
CA TRP A 69 -14.07 -8.22 7.90
C TRP A 69 -13.30 -7.92 6.61
N TRP A 70 -12.88 -8.93 5.85
CA TRP A 70 -12.19 -8.75 4.57
C TRP A 70 -13.16 -8.31 3.47
N GLY A 71 -14.34 -8.95 3.41
CA GLY A 71 -15.39 -8.56 2.46
C GLY A 71 -15.79 -7.10 2.60
N LYS A 72 -15.85 -6.56 3.84
CA LYS A 72 -16.10 -5.14 4.09
C LYS A 72 -15.04 -4.23 3.47
N GLU A 73 -13.77 -4.59 3.54
CA GLU A 73 -12.66 -3.82 2.96
C GLU A 73 -12.62 -3.89 1.43
N LEU A 74 -13.04 -5.02 0.83
CA LEU A 74 -13.08 -5.19 -0.62
C LEU A 74 -14.27 -4.49 -1.29
N ARG A 75 -15.42 -4.40 -0.60
CA ARG A 75 -16.64 -3.78 -1.17
C ARG A 75 -16.41 -2.39 -1.78
N PRO A 76 -15.80 -1.40 -1.09
CA PRO A 76 -15.59 -0.09 -1.70
C PRO A 76 -14.65 -0.16 -2.90
N ILE A 77 -13.64 -1.04 -2.89
CA ILE A 77 -12.72 -1.24 -4.03
C ILE A 77 -13.50 -1.76 -5.23
N ILE A 78 -14.18 -2.90 -5.10
CA ILE A 78 -14.92 -3.52 -6.21
C ILE A 78 -16.03 -2.60 -6.73
N LYS A 79 -16.61 -1.76 -5.86
CA LYS A 79 -17.58 -0.75 -6.28
C LYS A 79 -16.99 0.26 -7.28
N GLU A 80 -15.73 0.67 -7.10
CA GLU A 80 -15.06 1.57 -8.04
C GLU A 80 -14.83 0.91 -9.41
N PHE A 81 -14.60 -0.41 -9.46
CA PHE A 81 -14.56 -1.15 -10.75
C PHE A 81 -15.91 -1.09 -11.48
N ILE A 82 -17.03 -1.21 -10.75
CA ILE A 82 -18.37 -1.07 -11.34
C ILE A 82 -18.62 0.37 -11.82
N ASN A 83 -18.19 1.37 -11.04
CA ASN A 83 -18.39 2.78 -11.35
C ASN A 83 -17.71 3.21 -12.66
N VAL A 84 -16.60 2.56 -13.05
CA VAL A 84 -15.92 2.80 -14.34
C VAL A 84 -16.87 2.59 -15.52
N PHE A 85 -17.75 1.57 -15.46
CA PHE A 85 -18.72 1.29 -16.53
C PHE A 85 -19.92 2.25 -16.55
N ASP A 86 -20.07 3.08 -15.50
CA ASP A 86 -21.10 4.12 -15.39
C ASP A 86 -20.53 5.53 -15.63
N ASP A 87 -19.30 5.64 -16.18
CA ASP A 87 -18.55 6.89 -16.38
C ASP A 87 -18.36 7.71 -15.09
N LYS A 88 -18.38 7.05 -13.91
CA LYS A 88 -18.19 7.67 -12.59
C LYS A 88 -16.79 7.41 -12.06
N ILE A 89 -15.78 7.82 -12.83
CA ILE A 89 -14.38 7.50 -12.53
C ILE A 89 -13.86 8.37 -11.39
N ASN A 90 -13.47 7.73 -10.29
CA ASN A 90 -12.77 8.35 -9.18
C ASN A 90 -11.24 8.33 -9.42
N VAL A 91 -10.70 9.39 -10.02
CA VAL A 91 -9.27 9.47 -10.38
C VAL A 91 -8.36 9.31 -9.17
N SER A 92 -8.66 9.97 -8.05
CA SER A 92 -7.84 9.88 -6.82
C SER A 92 -7.76 8.47 -6.25
N PHE A 93 -8.82 7.68 -6.39
CA PHE A 93 -8.80 6.27 -6.03
C PHE A 93 -7.85 5.50 -6.95
N TRP A 94 -7.96 5.65 -8.27
CA TRP A 94 -7.11 4.90 -9.20
C TRP A 94 -5.62 5.29 -9.13
N ASP A 95 -5.32 6.57 -8.88
CA ASP A 95 -3.96 7.07 -8.70
C ASP A 95 -3.27 6.44 -7.47
N SER A 96 -4.04 6.10 -6.43
CA SER A 96 -3.53 5.52 -5.18
C SER A 96 -3.48 3.98 -5.17
N ILE A 97 -3.56 3.31 -6.33
CA ILE A 97 -3.56 1.83 -6.39
C ILE A 97 -2.28 1.21 -5.82
N TYR A 98 -1.11 1.65 -6.27
CA TYR A 98 0.17 1.05 -5.89
C TYR A 98 0.90 1.86 -4.82
N LYS A 99 0.92 3.18 -4.96
CA LYS A 99 1.67 4.07 -4.08
C LYS A 99 1.00 5.42 -3.98
N ASP A 100 0.68 5.81 -2.75
CA ASP A 100 0.12 7.12 -2.41
C ASP A 100 1.20 8.03 -1.78
N ALA A 101 2.32 7.45 -1.31
CA ALA A 101 3.38 8.16 -0.58
C ALA A 101 4.37 8.88 -1.50
N ALA A 102 4.88 10.01 -1.04
CA ALA A 102 5.78 10.87 -1.80
C ALA A 102 7.20 10.31 -1.95
N GLU A 103 7.64 9.38 -1.08
CA GLU A 103 9.02 8.89 -1.12
C GLU A 103 9.25 7.97 -2.32
N TYR A 104 9.71 8.53 -3.42
CA TYR A 104 10.16 7.74 -4.54
C TYR A 104 11.50 7.04 -4.20
N GLY A 105 11.72 5.83 -4.74
CA GLY A 105 12.87 4.98 -4.39
C GLY A 105 12.69 4.12 -3.14
N ALA A 106 11.73 4.43 -2.28
CA ALA A 106 11.35 3.54 -1.19
C ALA A 106 10.56 2.33 -1.74
N PHE A 107 11.01 1.12 -1.37
CA PHE A 107 10.46 -0.15 -1.89
C PHE A 107 9.14 -0.60 -1.25
N TYR A 108 8.54 0.21 -0.38
CA TYR A 108 7.25 -0.11 0.22
C TYR A 108 6.07 0.23 -0.72
N ILE A 109 4.96 -0.47 -0.51
CA ILE A 109 3.68 -0.31 -1.21
C ILE A 109 2.71 0.38 -0.25
N SER A 110 2.31 1.62 -0.56
CA SER A 110 1.38 2.40 0.28
C SER A 110 0.02 2.66 -0.38
N GLY A 111 -0.29 1.93 -1.46
CA GLY A 111 -1.56 2.00 -2.16
C GLY A 111 -2.57 0.95 -1.70
N TRP A 112 -3.83 1.11 -2.09
CA TRP A 112 -4.93 0.25 -1.65
C TRP A 112 -4.85 -1.19 -2.18
N ILE A 113 -3.98 -1.49 -3.17
CA ILE A 113 -3.82 -2.83 -3.75
C ILE A 113 -3.51 -3.91 -2.70
N ILE A 114 -2.88 -3.52 -1.58
CA ILE A 114 -2.52 -4.45 -0.51
C ILE A 114 -3.75 -5.10 0.15
N LYS A 115 -4.94 -4.49 -0.01
CA LYS A 115 -6.20 -5.00 0.54
C LYS A 115 -6.66 -6.31 -0.11
N PHE A 116 -6.14 -6.65 -1.29
CA PHE A 116 -6.37 -7.97 -1.89
C PHE A 116 -5.64 -9.11 -1.18
N PHE A 117 -4.73 -8.81 -0.24
CA PHE A 117 -3.93 -9.79 0.47
C PHE A 117 -4.33 -9.82 1.95
N PRO A 118 -5.34 -10.63 2.34
CA PRO A 118 -5.82 -10.69 3.72
C PRO A 118 -4.78 -11.24 4.69
N TYR A 119 -3.86 -12.07 4.19
CA TYR A 119 -2.79 -12.67 4.96
C TYR A 119 -1.44 -12.49 4.26
N LEU A 120 -0.40 -12.29 5.06
CA LEU A 120 0.97 -12.13 4.60
C LEU A 120 1.83 -13.31 5.08
N PRO A 121 2.74 -13.83 4.23
CA PRO A 121 3.72 -14.81 4.64
C PRO A 121 4.67 -14.21 5.68
N THR A 122 4.96 -14.97 6.74
CA THR A 122 5.99 -14.63 7.73
C THR A 122 6.65 -15.90 8.26
N THR A 123 7.78 -15.72 8.92
CA THR A 123 8.49 -16.76 9.66
C THR A 123 7.69 -17.16 10.90
N GLY A 124 7.41 -18.46 11.04
CA GLY A 124 6.84 -19.08 12.24
C GLY A 124 7.90 -19.32 13.33
N GLU A 125 7.46 -19.86 14.46
CA GLU A 125 8.34 -20.12 15.61
C GLU A 125 9.12 -21.44 15.46
N ASP A 126 8.59 -22.39 14.68
CA ASP A 126 9.16 -23.72 14.53
C ASP A 126 10.40 -23.71 13.63
N PHE A 127 11.52 -24.16 14.20
CA PHE A 127 12.78 -24.33 13.48
C PHE A 127 12.80 -25.65 12.70
N LEU A 128 13.00 -25.57 11.38
CA LEU A 128 12.96 -26.69 10.43
C LEU A 128 14.33 -27.13 9.93
N GLY A 129 15.42 -26.60 10.51
CA GLY A 129 16.80 -26.93 10.14
C GLY A 129 17.51 -25.80 9.41
N TYR A 130 18.55 -26.13 8.64
CA TYR A 130 19.32 -25.14 7.88
C TYR A 130 19.11 -25.29 6.38
N THR A 131 19.12 -24.16 5.67
CA THR A 131 19.23 -24.13 4.21
C THR A 131 20.61 -24.60 3.75
N SER A 132 20.77 -24.89 2.47
CA SER A 132 22.07 -25.22 1.86
C SER A 132 23.12 -24.10 2.01
N GLU A 133 22.70 -22.88 2.29
CA GLU A 133 23.55 -21.71 2.55
C GLU A 133 23.89 -21.52 4.04
N GLY A 134 23.46 -22.45 4.92
CA GLY A 134 23.70 -22.36 6.36
C GLY A 134 22.79 -21.37 7.10
N LYS A 135 21.78 -20.77 6.44
CA LYS A 135 20.76 -19.94 7.10
C LYS A 135 19.70 -20.81 7.77
N GLY A 136 19.26 -20.44 8.97
CA GLY A 136 18.17 -21.12 9.66
C GLY A 136 16.88 -21.06 8.84
N LYS A 137 16.22 -22.21 8.72
CA LYS A 137 14.94 -22.39 8.05
C LYS A 137 13.88 -22.57 9.13
N TYR A 138 12.80 -21.82 9.01
CA TYR A 138 11.66 -21.89 9.91
C TYR A 138 10.39 -22.21 9.12
N GLU A 139 9.32 -22.54 9.83
CA GLU A 139 8.01 -22.73 9.25
C GLU A 139 7.53 -21.45 8.54
N LEU A 140 6.89 -21.60 7.39
CA LEU A 140 6.17 -20.53 6.73
C LEU A 140 4.74 -20.48 7.29
N VAL A 141 4.40 -19.39 7.96
CA VAL A 141 3.04 -19.16 8.48
C VAL A 141 2.44 -17.92 7.83
N TYR A 142 1.11 -17.85 7.85
CA TYR A 142 0.37 -16.69 7.34
C TYR A 142 -0.25 -15.93 8.51
N ARG A 143 0.01 -14.62 8.58
CA ARG A 143 -0.55 -13.71 9.59
C ARG A 143 -1.47 -12.70 8.91
N LEU A 144 -2.46 -12.22 9.63
CA LEU A 144 -3.38 -11.19 9.14
C LEU A 144 -2.59 -9.96 8.68
N ASN A 145 -2.91 -9.43 7.51
CA ASN A 145 -2.29 -8.20 7.02
C ASN A 145 -2.70 -7.03 7.95
N PRO A 146 -1.75 -6.35 8.64
CA PRO A 146 -2.06 -5.33 9.63
C PRO A 146 -2.53 -4.00 9.01
N TYR A 147 -2.51 -3.88 7.68
CA TYR A 147 -2.84 -2.64 6.96
C TYR A 147 -4.13 -2.73 6.13
N LEU A 148 -5.01 -3.70 6.45
CA LEU A 148 -6.26 -3.90 5.71
C LEU A 148 -7.35 -2.90 6.06
N HIS A 149 -7.39 -2.47 7.32
CA HIS A 149 -8.53 -1.76 7.86
C HIS A 149 -8.56 -0.30 7.40
N GLY A 150 -9.66 0.13 6.78
CA GLY A 150 -9.84 1.53 6.40
C GLY A 150 -8.67 2.10 5.59
N ASN A 151 -8.02 3.14 6.08
CA ASN A 151 -6.88 3.78 5.41
C ASN A 151 -5.51 3.33 5.95
N ASP A 152 -5.44 2.26 6.74
CA ASP A 152 -4.18 1.78 7.32
C ASP A 152 -3.14 1.39 6.26
N TYR A 153 -3.55 1.09 5.02
CA TYR A 153 -2.65 0.87 3.89
C TYR A 153 -1.71 2.04 3.59
N LYS A 154 -2.10 3.27 3.95
CA LYS A 154 -1.25 4.45 3.83
C LYS A 154 -0.05 4.41 4.78
N LEU A 155 -0.14 3.64 5.85
CA LEU A 155 0.95 3.42 6.81
C LEU A 155 1.81 2.20 6.47
N SER A 156 1.53 1.54 5.34
CA SER A 156 2.21 0.31 4.98
C SER A 156 3.67 0.57 4.61
N THR A 157 4.55 -0.20 5.24
CA THR A 157 5.97 -0.29 4.93
C THR A 157 6.33 -1.61 4.22
N LEU A 158 5.33 -2.35 3.74
CA LEU A 158 5.50 -3.66 3.11
C LEU A 158 6.10 -3.51 1.71
N GLY A 159 7.19 -4.22 1.42
CA GLY A 159 7.71 -4.36 0.06
C GLY A 159 7.06 -5.50 -0.71
N THR A 160 7.41 -5.65 -1.99
CA THR A 160 6.85 -6.69 -2.87
C THR A 160 7.14 -8.11 -2.36
N GLU A 161 8.25 -8.29 -1.63
CA GLU A 161 8.65 -9.54 -0.98
C GLU A 161 7.79 -9.92 0.22
N SER A 162 7.00 -8.98 0.76
CA SER A 162 6.11 -9.22 1.89
C SER A 162 4.81 -9.93 1.50
N PHE A 163 4.54 -10.08 0.20
CA PHE A 163 3.30 -10.66 -0.33
C PHE A 163 3.52 -12.10 -0.81
N PRO A 164 2.47 -12.96 -0.79
CA PRO A 164 2.58 -14.29 -1.35
C PRO A 164 2.92 -14.23 -2.85
N SER A 165 3.60 -15.27 -3.35
CA SER A 165 4.05 -15.35 -4.75
C SER A 165 2.91 -15.32 -5.79
N GLY A 166 1.66 -15.46 -5.37
CA GLY A 166 0.50 -15.56 -6.26
C GLY A 166 0.36 -16.93 -6.94
N LEU A 167 1.20 -17.91 -6.59
CA LEU A 167 1.13 -19.29 -7.07
C LEU A 167 0.53 -20.21 -6.00
N SER A 168 -0.48 -20.97 -6.40
CA SER A 168 -1.04 -22.08 -5.63
C SER A 168 -0.44 -23.40 -6.10
N GLN A 169 -0.17 -24.31 -5.16
CA GLN A 169 0.37 -25.63 -5.43
C GLN A 169 -0.43 -26.71 -4.70
N ILE A 170 -0.71 -27.84 -5.37
CA ILE A 170 -1.28 -29.04 -4.75
C ILE A 170 -0.54 -30.31 -5.17
N ASP A 171 -0.51 -31.29 -4.28
CA ASP A 171 0.02 -32.63 -4.55
C ASP A 171 -1.05 -33.52 -5.19
N ILE A 172 -0.71 -34.19 -6.29
CA ILE A 172 -1.58 -35.11 -7.02
C ILE A 172 -0.95 -36.50 -7.07
N LYS A 173 -1.73 -37.51 -6.66
CA LYS A 173 -1.38 -38.92 -6.89
C LYS A 173 -1.97 -39.38 -8.22
N TRP A 174 -1.15 -39.51 -9.24
CA TRP A 174 -1.59 -39.97 -10.56
C TRP A 174 -1.54 -41.50 -10.65
N ILE A 175 -2.72 -42.13 -10.69
CA ILE A 175 -2.86 -43.59 -10.78
C ILE A 175 -3.18 -43.97 -12.22
N ASN A 176 -2.28 -44.71 -12.88
CA ASN A 176 -2.52 -45.27 -14.20
C ASN A 176 -2.87 -46.76 -14.06
N TYR A 177 -4.15 -47.09 -14.27
CA TYR A 177 -4.65 -48.45 -14.14
C TYR A 177 -4.22 -49.38 -15.28
N PHE A 178 -3.94 -48.84 -16.48
CA PHE A 178 -3.51 -49.64 -17.64
C PHE A 178 -2.13 -50.27 -17.44
N ASN A 179 -1.18 -49.50 -16.89
CA ASN A 179 0.17 -49.99 -16.60
C ASN A 179 0.43 -50.23 -15.10
N ARG A 180 -0.62 -50.13 -14.26
CA ARG A 180 -0.58 -50.30 -12.80
C ARG A 180 0.51 -49.45 -12.11
N THR A 181 0.79 -48.27 -12.64
CA THR A 181 1.78 -47.34 -12.03
C THR A 181 1.10 -46.23 -11.25
N THR A 182 1.77 -45.77 -10.20
CA THR A 182 1.40 -44.56 -9.46
C THR A 182 2.56 -43.59 -9.54
N LYS A 183 2.27 -42.32 -9.87
CA LYS A 183 3.26 -41.24 -9.92
C LYS A 183 2.85 -40.08 -9.02
N LYS A 184 3.83 -39.47 -8.37
CA LYS A 184 3.64 -38.22 -7.63
C LYS A 184 3.77 -37.05 -8.61
N MET A 185 2.71 -36.28 -8.71
CA MET A 185 2.60 -35.11 -9.57
C MET A 185 2.28 -33.90 -8.69
N GLU A 186 2.54 -32.72 -9.22
CA GLU A 186 2.16 -31.45 -8.61
C GLU A 186 1.38 -30.64 -9.64
N ALA A 187 0.32 -29.97 -9.19
CA ALA A 187 -0.38 -28.98 -10.00
C ALA A 187 -0.13 -27.59 -9.43
N TYR A 188 0.13 -26.66 -10.34
CA TYR A 188 0.33 -25.25 -10.04
C TYR A 188 -0.73 -24.43 -10.76
N SER A 189 -1.16 -23.33 -10.15
CA SER A 189 -2.04 -22.34 -10.77
C SER A 189 -1.78 -20.95 -10.20
N GLY A 190 -2.15 -19.91 -10.93
CA GLY A 190 -2.05 -18.52 -10.46
C GLY A 190 -1.28 -17.62 -11.42
N PHE A 191 -0.57 -16.64 -10.87
CA PHE A 191 0.17 -15.62 -11.63
C PHE A 191 1.57 -16.13 -11.98
N PHE A 192 1.79 -16.54 -13.23
CA PHE A 192 3.07 -17.06 -13.71
C PHE A 192 4.04 -15.99 -14.21
N GLY A 193 3.56 -14.75 -14.37
CA GLY A 193 4.39 -13.63 -14.80
C GLY A 193 3.56 -12.48 -15.33
N VAL A 194 4.19 -11.66 -16.17
CA VAL A 194 3.58 -10.50 -16.81
C VAL A 194 3.75 -10.64 -18.31
N LYS A 195 2.67 -10.40 -19.06
CA LYS A 195 2.70 -10.31 -20.51
C LYS A 195 2.73 -8.83 -20.91
N GLN A 196 3.62 -8.49 -21.82
CA GLN A 196 3.72 -7.15 -22.39
C GLN A 196 3.18 -7.16 -23.83
N SER A 197 2.23 -6.28 -24.10
CA SER A 197 1.68 -6.05 -25.44
C SER A 197 2.59 -5.13 -26.27
N GLN A 198 2.33 -5.03 -27.58
CA GLN A 198 3.13 -4.19 -28.50
C GLN A 198 3.10 -2.70 -28.10
N ASP A 199 1.95 -2.23 -27.59
CA ASP A 199 1.73 -0.88 -27.08
C ASP A 199 2.31 -0.65 -25.67
N LYS A 200 3.07 -1.61 -25.15
CA LYS A 200 3.73 -1.59 -23.83
C LYS A 200 2.79 -1.71 -22.63
N THR A 201 1.50 -1.96 -22.85
CA THR A 201 0.60 -2.35 -21.75
C THR A 201 1.05 -3.67 -21.14
N LEU A 202 0.85 -3.79 -19.83
CA LEU A 202 1.21 -4.96 -19.04
C LEU A 202 -0.06 -5.62 -18.53
N GLU A 203 -0.14 -6.95 -18.64
CA GLU A 203 -1.23 -7.75 -18.06
C GLU A 203 -0.67 -8.95 -17.29
N PRO A 204 -1.32 -9.39 -16.21
CA PRO A 204 -0.93 -10.61 -15.52
C PRO A 204 -1.07 -11.83 -16.42
N PHE A 205 -0.03 -12.67 -16.48
CA PHE A 205 -0.09 -13.98 -17.13
C PHE A 205 -0.60 -15.03 -16.14
N ILE A 206 -1.90 -15.30 -16.19
CA ILE A 206 -2.56 -16.29 -15.34
C ILE A 206 -2.63 -17.63 -16.09
N SER A 207 -2.16 -18.71 -15.47
CA SER A 207 -2.15 -20.04 -16.10
C SER A 207 -2.19 -21.16 -15.05
N TRP A 208 -2.03 -22.40 -15.51
CA TRP A 208 -1.86 -23.59 -14.69
C TRP A 208 -0.91 -24.58 -15.39
N LEU A 209 -0.28 -25.46 -14.60
CA LEU A 209 0.52 -26.57 -15.13
C LEU A 209 0.47 -27.78 -14.20
N VAL A 210 0.73 -28.97 -14.76
CA VAL A 210 0.89 -30.21 -14.00
C VAL A 210 2.24 -30.82 -14.36
N CYS A 211 3.08 -31.07 -13.35
CA CYS A 211 4.42 -31.62 -13.54
C CYS A 211 4.69 -32.79 -12.59
N LYS A 212 5.75 -33.55 -12.85
CA LYS A 212 6.21 -34.60 -11.92
C LYS A 212 6.91 -33.93 -10.76
N LYS A 213 6.68 -34.42 -9.54
CA LYS A 213 7.29 -33.86 -8.31
C LYS A 213 8.82 -33.94 -8.31
N ASP A 214 9.39 -34.97 -8.93
CA ASP A 214 10.82 -35.27 -8.87
C ASP A 214 11.62 -34.72 -10.07
N THR A 215 11.13 -33.68 -10.76
CA THR A 215 11.92 -33.02 -11.81
C THR A 215 13.07 -32.19 -11.22
N SER A 216 14.26 -32.31 -11.81
CA SER A 216 15.42 -31.51 -11.47
C SER A 216 15.08 -30.01 -11.55
N LYS A 217 15.35 -29.26 -10.48
CA LYS A 217 15.22 -27.80 -10.48
C LYS A 217 16.18 -27.23 -11.51
N VAL A 218 15.65 -26.53 -12.51
CA VAL A 218 16.48 -25.71 -13.40
C VAL A 218 17.01 -24.55 -12.57
N LYS A 219 18.33 -24.41 -12.46
CA LYS A 219 18.94 -23.21 -11.90
C LYS A 219 18.70 -22.08 -12.88
N MET A 220 17.85 -21.13 -12.52
CA MET A 220 17.83 -19.82 -13.16
C MET A 220 18.89 -18.97 -12.49
N ASP A 221 19.87 -18.54 -13.28
CA ASP A 221 20.84 -17.53 -12.88
C ASP A 221 20.12 -16.17 -12.95
N VAL A 222 19.68 -15.66 -11.81
CA VAL A 222 19.10 -14.31 -11.72
C VAL A 222 20.22 -13.37 -11.32
N SER A 223 21.15 -13.14 -12.24
CA SER A 223 22.07 -12.03 -12.14
C SER A 223 21.37 -10.76 -12.63
N ASP A 224 21.52 -9.68 -11.86
CA ASP A 224 21.20 -8.29 -12.18
C ASP A 224 19.74 -7.86 -11.93
N VAL A 225 19.41 -7.67 -10.65
CA VAL A 225 18.41 -6.66 -10.26
C VAL A 225 19.15 -5.36 -10.01
N LEU A 226 18.98 -4.41 -10.93
CA LEU A 226 19.57 -3.07 -10.91
C LEU A 226 19.24 -2.34 -9.60
N SER A 227 20.27 -1.96 -8.84
CA SER A 227 20.15 -0.95 -7.79
C SER A 227 20.07 0.43 -8.46
N LEU A 228 18.86 0.96 -8.58
CA LEU A 228 18.65 2.36 -8.96
C LEU A 228 18.54 3.19 -7.69
N SER A 229 19.46 4.15 -7.52
CA SER A 229 19.35 5.24 -6.55
C SER A 229 18.96 6.51 -7.31
N PRO A 230 17.72 6.98 -7.22
CA PRO A 230 17.35 8.29 -7.73
C PRO A 230 17.45 9.37 -6.66
N LYS A 231 17.66 10.63 -7.09
CA LYS A 231 17.48 11.84 -6.29
C LYS A 231 16.14 12.48 -6.65
N HIS A 232 15.47 13.09 -5.67
CA HIS A 232 14.11 13.65 -5.81
C HIS A 232 14.04 15.12 -5.39
N HIS A 233 13.08 15.84 -5.98
CA HIS A 233 12.75 17.23 -5.66
C HIS A 233 11.31 17.39 -5.14
N ASN A 234 11.14 18.53 -4.46
CA ASN A 234 9.99 19.09 -3.75
C ASN A 234 8.62 18.97 -4.44
N ASP A 235 7.78 18.08 -3.90
CA ASP A 235 6.33 18.16 -4.00
C ASP A 235 5.79 18.89 -2.74
N PRO A 236 4.89 19.88 -2.82
CA PRO A 236 4.31 20.53 -1.63
C PRO A 236 3.51 19.58 -0.69
N GLN A 237 3.33 18.30 -1.04
CA GLN A 237 2.72 17.27 -0.18
C GLN A 237 3.67 16.11 0.15
N LEU A 238 4.93 16.40 0.46
CA LEU A 238 5.88 15.44 1.03
C LEU A 238 5.28 14.68 2.23
N TRP A 239 5.06 13.37 2.08
CA TRP A 239 4.62 12.49 3.18
C TRP A 239 5.18 11.06 3.04
N SER A 240 5.38 10.40 4.19
CA SER A 240 5.90 9.03 4.35
C SER A 240 4.90 8.16 5.13
N PRO A 241 4.83 6.84 4.91
CA PRO A 241 4.07 5.92 5.74
C PRO A 241 4.65 5.76 7.15
N ARG A 242 5.89 6.21 7.40
CA ARG A 242 6.55 6.06 8.69
C ARG A 242 5.91 6.96 9.75
N ILE A 243 5.95 6.51 10.99
CA ILE A 243 5.57 7.32 12.15
C ILE A 243 6.78 8.20 12.47
N CYS A 244 6.58 9.52 12.50
CA CYS A 244 7.62 10.45 12.91
C CYS A 244 7.65 10.49 14.45
N ASN A 245 8.85 10.52 15.05
CA ASN A 245 8.98 10.60 16.50
C ASN A 245 9.33 12.01 17.00
N GLU A 246 9.63 12.94 16.08
CA GLU A 246 10.09 14.30 16.37
C GLU A 246 9.23 15.31 15.61
N TYR A 247 8.30 15.96 16.31
CA TYR A 247 7.38 16.91 15.69
C TYR A 247 7.78 18.36 15.99
N THR A 248 7.64 19.23 14.99
CA THR A 248 7.67 20.69 15.15
C THR A 248 6.33 21.24 15.64
N ASP A 249 5.22 20.66 15.19
CA ASP A 249 3.87 20.96 15.64
C ASP A 249 3.09 19.67 15.84
N SER A 250 2.31 19.61 16.90
CA SER A 250 1.48 18.44 17.24
C SER A 250 0.20 18.38 16.38
N ALA A 251 -0.33 17.18 16.13
CA ALA A 251 -1.65 17.02 15.52
C ALA A 251 -2.75 17.59 16.44
N ILE A 252 -3.70 18.34 15.85
CA ILE A 252 -4.78 19.02 16.57
C ILE A 252 -6.11 18.78 15.85
N TYR A 253 -7.10 18.26 16.59
CA TYR A 253 -8.49 18.19 16.13
C TYR A 253 -9.14 19.56 16.23
N ASP A 254 -9.88 19.99 15.20
CA ASP A 254 -10.58 21.29 15.15
C ASP A 254 -9.66 22.46 15.54
N ILE A 255 -8.66 22.74 14.72
CA ILE A 255 -7.66 23.81 14.94
C ILE A 255 -8.28 25.22 15.03
N LYS A 256 -9.51 25.37 14.51
CA LYS A 256 -10.26 26.63 14.61
C LYS A 256 -10.66 26.87 16.05
N LYS A 257 -11.07 25.82 16.77
CA LYS A 257 -11.51 25.86 18.16
C LYS A 257 -10.38 25.65 19.18
N PHE A 258 -9.45 24.74 18.92
CA PHE A 258 -8.40 24.37 19.87
C PHE A 258 -7.02 24.89 19.44
N LYS A 259 -6.22 25.34 20.42
CA LYS A 259 -4.86 25.87 20.20
C LYS A 259 -3.75 24.91 20.65
N SER A 260 -4.10 23.79 21.27
CA SER A 260 -3.15 22.77 21.70
C SER A 260 -3.73 21.37 21.56
N GLN A 261 -2.86 20.38 21.34
CA GLN A 261 -3.22 18.98 21.25
C GLN A 261 -3.88 18.48 22.55
N GLN A 262 -3.39 18.92 23.72
CA GLN A 262 -3.97 18.54 25.00
C GLN A 262 -5.42 18.97 25.13
N ALA A 263 -5.75 20.20 24.71
CA ALA A 263 -7.12 20.71 24.76
C ALA A 263 -8.04 19.95 23.80
N SER A 264 -7.55 19.66 22.58
CA SER A 264 -8.32 18.90 21.60
C SER A 264 -8.53 17.44 22.05
N LEU A 265 -7.52 16.78 22.61
CA LEU A 265 -7.63 15.41 23.13
C LEU A 265 -8.56 15.32 24.34
N LEU A 266 -8.54 16.33 25.23
CA LEU A 266 -9.48 16.40 26.36
C LEU A 266 -10.93 16.52 25.86
N PHE A 267 -11.17 17.32 24.83
CA PHE A 267 -12.49 17.41 24.20
C PHE A 267 -12.92 16.06 23.62
N ILE A 268 -12.06 15.39 22.86
CA ILE A 268 -12.35 14.07 22.28
C ILE A 268 -12.63 13.04 23.39
N ARG A 269 -11.82 13.00 24.46
CA ARG A 269 -12.06 12.11 25.62
C ARG A 269 -13.46 12.30 26.20
N ASN A 270 -13.87 13.55 26.41
CA ASN A 270 -15.19 13.86 26.96
C ASN A 270 -16.31 13.48 25.99
N GLU A 271 -16.10 13.68 24.69
CA GLU A 271 -17.04 13.27 23.65
C GLU A 271 -17.23 11.75 23.61
N LEU A 272 -16.12 11.01 23.65
CA LEU A 272 -16.12 9.54 23.67
C LEU A 272 -16.82 9.01 24.93
N ASN A 273 -16.53 9.55 26.11
CA ASN A 273 -17.23 9.16 27.34
C ASN A 273 -18.73 9.42 27.27
N ARG A 274 -19.13 10.61 26.80
CA ARG A 274 -20.54 10.97 26.62
C ARG A 274 -21.25 10.09 25.60
N ASN A 275 -20.60 9.77 24.49
CA ASN A 275 -21.20 8.92 23.46
C ASN A 275 -21.26 7.45 23.89
N LYS A 276 -20.30 6.97 24.69
CA LYS A 276 -20.32 5.61 25.25
C LYS A 276 -21.59 5.34 26.05
N GLU A 277 -22.08 6.32 26.83
CA GLU A 277 -23.31 6.22 27.62
C GLU A 277 -24.60 6.00 26.80
N LYS A 278 -24.55 6.29 25.50
CA LYS A 278 -25.66 6.04 24.56
C LYS A 278 -25.73 4.57 24.15
N TYR A 279 -24.65 3.80 24.34
CA TYR A 279 -24.58 2.39 23.96
C TYR A 279 -24.81 1.52 25.19
N GLN A 280 -26.04 1.03 25.39
CA GLN A 280 -26.42 0.20 26.54
C GLN A 280 -25.41 -0.93 26.86
N GLN A 281 -24.84 -1.56 25.84
CA GLN A 281 -23.84 -2.63 25.97
C GLN A 281 -22.46 -2.19 26.49
N LEU A 282 -22.16 -0.88 26.49
CA LEU A 282 -20.89 -0.28 26.92
C LEU A 282 -21.03 0.60 28.17
N ASN A 283 -22.26 0.89 28.63
CA ASN A 283 -22.53 1.83 29.72
C ASN A 283 -21.78 1.49 31.01
N ASN A 284 -21.72 0.20 31.37
CA ASN A 284 -21.11 -0.27 32.62
C ASN A 284 -19.61 -0.56 32.51
N ILE A 285 -18.98 -0.32 31.36
CA ILE A 285 -17.54 -0.54 31.19
C ILE A 285 -16.78 0.62 31.83
N ASP A 286 -15.99 0.31 32.86
CA ASP A 286 -15.01 1.22 33.45
C ASP A 286 -13.79 1.33 32.53
N LEU A 287 -13.50 2.55 32.08
CA LEU A 287 -12.32 2.85 31.26
C LEU A 287 -11.15 3.40 32.09
N SER A 288 -11.30 3.58 33.40
CA SER A 288 -10.29 4.26 34.22
C SER A 288 -8.93 3.57 34.11
N GLY A 289 -7.90 4.32 33.71
CA GLY A 289 -6.55 3.76 33.53
C GLY A 289 -6.34 2.94 32.25
N ASP A 290 -7.34 2.86 31.35
CA ASP A 290 -7.11 2.45 29.98
C ASP A 290 -6.53 3.62 29.17
N THR A 291 -5.69 3.28 28.20
CA THR A 291 -5.12 4.22 27.24
C THR A 291 -5.58 3.83 25.83
N LEU A 292 -6.32 4.71 25.17
CA LEU A 292 -6.65 4.60 23.76
C LEU A 292 -5.53 5.22 22.93
N ARG A 293 -4.93 4.43 22.06
CA ARG A 293 -3.89 4.83 21.11
C ARG A 293 -4.45 4.84 19.71
N PHE A 294 -4.09 5.83 18.92
CA PHE A 294 -4.46 5.91 17.51
C PHE A 294 -3.48 6.79 16.76
N LEU A 295 -3.39 6.59 15.46
CA LEU A 295 -2.57 7.40 14.57
C LEU A 295 -3.43 8.44 13.87
N ILE A 296 -2.88 9.65 13.75
CA ILE A 296 -3.35 10.64 12.77
C ILE A 296 -2.39 10.60 11.61
N THR A 297 -2.90 10.26 10.43
CA THR A 297 -2.11 10.21 9.19
C THR A 297 -1.84 11.61 8.64
N CYS A 298 -0.89 11.72 7.73
CA CYS A 298 -0.54 12.94 7.02
C CYS A 298 -1.70 13.59 6.22
N ASP A 299 -2.78 12.87 5.94
CA ASP A 299 -4.00 13.41 5.32
C ASP A 299 -5.09 13.79 6.35
N GLY A 300 -4.83 13.58 7.64
CA GLY A 300 -5.76 13.88 8.74
C GLY A 300 -6.73 12.75 9.06
N SER A 301 -6.59 11.58 8.43
CA SER A 301 -7.38 10.40 8.78
C SER A 301 -6.93 9.78 10.11
N VAL A 302 -7.86 9.08 10.76
CA VAL A 302 -7.55 8.27 11.96
C VAL A 302 -7.24 6.84 11.52
N ALA A 303 -6.18 6.24 12.06
CA ALA A 303 -5.68 4.92 11.71
C ALA A 303 -5.19 4.13 12.94
N GLN A 304 -5.06 2.81 12.80
CA GLN A 304 -4.52 1.88 13.81
C GLN A 304 -5.00 2.10 15.26
N ILE A 305 -6.32 2.16 15.46
CA ILE A 305 -6.92 2.38 16.79
C ILE A 305 -6.71 1.14 17.66
N LYS A 306 -6.10 1.32 18.84
CA LYS A 306 -5.79 0.25 19.79
C LYS A 306 -6.10 0.69 21.21
N LEU A 307 -6.70 -0.20 21.99
CA LEU A 307 -6.90 0.03 23.41
C LEU A 307 -5.87 -0.77 24.21
N LYS A 308 -5.23 -0.12 25.18
CA LYS A 308 -4.29 -0.75 26.10
C LYS A 308 -4.78 -0.57 27.53
N GLY A 309 -4.84 -1.67 28.28
CA GLY A 309 -5.28 -1.68 29.68
C GLY A 309 -6.18 -2.87 29.98
N ARG A 310 -7.13 -2.68 30.89
CA ARG A 310 -8.08 -3.71 31.36
C ARG A 310 -9.00 -4.18 30.23
N ASN A 311 -9.36 -3.29 29.30
CA ASN A 311 -10.29 -3.59 28.21
C ASN A 311 -9.61 -3.89 26.86
N THR A 312 -8.31 -4.21 26.84
CA THR A 312 -7.50 -4.41 25.60
C THR A 312 -8.17 -5.33 24.57
N GLU A 313 -8.81 -6.42 25.00
CA GLU A 313 -9.41 -7.42 24.10
C GLU A 313 -10.90 -7.16 23.80
N ASN A 314 -11.47 -6.06 24.29
CA ASN A 314 -12.89 -5.77 24.15
C ASN A 314 -13.21 -5.23 22.75
N LYS A 315 -13.47 -6.14 21.79
CA LYS A 315 -13.77 -5.81 20.39
C LYS A 315 -14.92 -4.81 20.23
N LYS A 316 -16.01 -4.94 21.00
CA LYS A 316 -17.16 -4.02 20.91
C LYS A 316 -16.79 -2.59 21.28
N LEU A 317 -15.84 -2.44 22.20
CA LEU A 317 -15.34 -1.14 22.63
C LEU A 317 -14.36 -0.56 21.60
N ILE A 318 -13.51 -1.39 20.98
CA ILE A 318 -12.65 -1.00 19.86
C ILE A 318 -13.49 -0.54 18.67
N ASP A 319 -14.48 -1.33 18.24
CA ASP A 319 -15.43 -0.98 17.17
C ASP A 319 -16.15 0.35 17.45
N PHE A 320 -16.47 0.61 18.73
CA PHE A 320 -17.05 1.88 19.15
C PHE A 320 -16.07 3.04 18.95
N PHE A 321 -14.83 2.93 19.42
CA PHE A 321 -13.82 3.97 19.24
C PHE A 321 -13.51 4.22 17.76
N GLU A 322 -13.39 3.15 16.97
CA GLU A 322 -13.22 3.23 15.52
C GLU A 322 -14.32 4.04 14.86
N ARG A 323 -15.58 3.73 15.17
CA ARG A 323 -16.70 4.49 14.62
C ARG A 323 -16.67 5.94 15.08
N GLU A 324 -16.61 6.19 16.39
CA GLU A 324 -16.77 7.55 16.94
C GLU A 324 -15.64 8.48 16.49
N LEU A 325 -14.40 8.00 16.40
CA LEU A 325 -13.26 8.80 15.93
C LEU A 325 -13.33 9.11 14.43
N THR A 326 -13.94 8.22 13.64
CA THR A 326 -14.05 8.38 12.18
C THR A 326 -15.22 9.27 11.76
N ILE A 327 -16.29 9.34 12.57
CA ILE A 327 -17.49 10.17 12.28
C ILE A 327 -17.45 11.56 12.94
N LEU A 328 -16.31 11.96 13.49
CA LEU A 328 -16.16 13.29 14.08
C LEU A 328 -16.48 14.37 13.02
N PRO A 329 -17.23 15.43 13.40
CA PRO A 329 -17.75 16.40 12.43
C PRO A 329 -16.67 17.32 11.85
N GLU A 330 -15.60 17.56 12.60
CA GLU A 330 -14.49 18.42 12.18
C GLU A 330 -13.27 17.58 11.83
N SER A 331 -12.29 18.19 11.16
CA SER A 331 -11.10 17.48 10.70
C SER A 331 -9.91 17.60 11.66
N TRP A 332 -9.04 16.59 11.62
CA TRP A 332 -7.70 16.68 12.21
C TRP A 332 -6.77 17.46 11.30
N ILE A 333 -5.98 18.35 11.89
CA ILE A 333 -4.75 18.85 11.28
C ILE A 333 -3.62 17.90 11.70
N PRO A 334 -2.91 17.27 10.75
CA PRO A 334 -1.79 16.38 11.03
C PRO A 334 -0.65 17.09 11.77
N ALA A 335 0.21 16.31 12.41
CA ALA A 335 1.45 16.84 12.97
C ALA A 335 2.35 17.35 11.84
N LEU A 336 3.21 18.31 12.17
CA LEU A 336 4.22 18.83 11.26
C LEU A 336 5.61 18.52 11.79
N ALA A 337 6.53 18.14 10.92
CA ALA A 337 7.92 17.88 11.25
C ALA A 337 8.86 18.44 10.17
N HIS A 338 10.15 18.49 10.49
CA HIS A 338 11.17 18.80 9.47
C HIS A 338 11.27 17.64 8.47
N PRO A 339 11.54 17.92 7.17
CA PRO A 339 11.50 16.91 6.12
C PRO A 339 12.42 15.69 6.35
N ASP A 340 13.61 15.91 6.90
CA ASP A 340 14.60 14.88 7.25
C ASP A 340 14.15 13.93 8.35
N LYS A 341 13.13 14.31 9.12
CA LYS A 341 12.52 13.48 10.18
C LYS A 341 11.37 12.62 9.66
N VAL A 342 10.96 12.84 8.42
CA VAL A 342 9.80 12.18 7.81
C VAL A 342 10.22 11.37 6.58
N LEU A 343 11.16 11.86 5.78
CA LEU A 343 11.55 11.26 4.50
C LEU A 343 13.00 10.78 4.57
N ASP A 344 13.17 9.46 4.61
CA ASP A 344 14.48 8.84 4.81
C ASP A 344 15.29 8.68 3.51
N TYR A 345 14.61 8.79 2.37
CA TYR A 345 15.20 8.60 1.04
C TYR A 345 15.45 9.92 0.29
N PHE A 346 15.39 11.05 0.99
CA PHE A 346 15.56 12.39 0.42
C PHE A 346 16.78 13.07 1.02
N ASP A 347 17.61 13.67 0.16
CA ASP A 347 18.63 14.63 0.58
C ASP A 347 18.00 16.03 0.61
N PHE A 348 18.07 16.72 1.75
CA PHE A 348 17.56 18.09 1.89
C PHE A 348 18.70 19.11 1.97
N SER A 349 18.56 20.20 1.25
CA SER A 349 19.39 21.40 1.44
C SER A 349 19.05 22.11 2.76
N GLU A 350 19.95 22.98 3.24
CA GLU A 350 19.72 23.77 4.46
C GLU A 350 18.48 24.67 4.39
N GLU A 351 18.07 25.10 3.18
CA GLU A 351 16.84 25.87 3.00
C GLU A 351 15.59 24.98 3.07
N GLU A 352 15.64 23.77 2.50
CA GLU A 352 14.54 22.81 2.52
C GLU A 352 14.29 22.27 3.93
N LEU A 353 15.33 22.12 4.77
CA LEU A 353 15.17 21.72 6.17
C LEU A 353 14.36 22.73 7.00
N LYS A 354 14.19 23.98 6.54
CA LYS A 354 13.35 24.98 7.22
C LYS A 354 11.86 24.80 6.93
N LEU A 355 11.51 23.97 5.94
CA LEU A 355 10.14 23.65 5.62
C LEU A 355 9.51 22.79 6.72
N LYS A 356 8.18 22.80 6.77
CA LYS A 356 7.39 21.92 7.62
C LYS A 356 6.53 21.03 6.74
N VAL A 357 6.67 19.72 6.91
CA VAL A 357 5.92 18.71 6.17
C VAL A 357 5.00 17.94 7.10
N LYS A 358 3.91 17.40 6.55
CA LYS A 358 2.95 16.63 7.34
C LYS A 358 3.55 15.29 7.74
N ALA A 359 3.32 14.90 8.98
CA ALA A 359 3.85 13.68 9.55
C ALA A 359 2.74 12.84 10.19
N ASN A 360 2.83 11.52 10.05
CA ASN A 360 1.98 10.62 10.84
C ASN A 360 2.39 10.72 12.30
N SER A 361 1.42 10.84 13.20
CA SER A 361 1.67 10.97 14.63
C SER A 361 0.80 10.05 15.48
N GLU A 362 1.41 9.38 16.46
CA GLU A 362 0.69 8.59 17.47
C GLU A 362 0.17 9.49 18.59
N LEU A 363 -1.12 9.38 18.85
CA LEU A 363 -1.82 10.10 19.91
C LEU A 363 -2.34 9.11 20.96
N GLU A 364 -2.37 9.57 22.21
CA GLU A 364 -2.88 8.80 23.33
C GLU A 364 -3.97 9.58 24.08
N ILE A 365 -5.08 8.90 24.41
CA ILE A 365 -6.08 9.38 25.35
C ILE A 365 -6.11 8.43 26.55
N VAL A 366 -5.72 8.94 27.71
CA VAL A 366 -5.82 8.22 28.98
C VAL A 366 -7.20 8.50 29.60
N PHE A 367 -7.92 7.44 29.96
CA PHE A 367 -9.29 7.48 30.48
C PHE A 367 -9.41 7.47 32.01
#